data_AF-A0A3S8Y4E7-F1
#
_entry.id   AF-A0A3S8Y4E7-F1
#
_cell.length_a   1.000
_cell.length_b   1.000
_cell.length_c   1.000
_cell.angle_alpha   90.00
_cell.angle_beta   90.00
_cell.angle_gamma   90.00
#
_symmetry.space_group_name_H-M   'P 1'
#
loop_
_entity.id
_entity.type
_entity.pdbx_description
1 polymer ?
#
loop_
_entity_poly.entity_id
_entity_poly.type
_entity_poly.pdbx_seq_one_letter_code
_entity_poly.pdbx_strand_id
1 'polypeptide(L)'
;MEILQKHSSAAQVWEEAEEFIRLFHRENPQAGDPRARLAAVRAELAESGTYRHTPQELVHGARVAWRNSNRCIGRLYWNSLRVRDRRGLTGAEDIAAECFEHLREATNGGRVRPTITVFAPDTPDRPGPLIWSEQLVRYAGYGDHHSITVGDARNAPLTEALLALGWSGGAGTPFDLLPLVVQGVDDKPRWFDTPADAVLEVPIRHPDERDDWSDWGLRWHAVPAISNMCLEIGGIHYPAAPFNGWYMGTEIGARNLADTDRYNLLPAVARRLGLDTSSERSLWRDRALVELNRAVLDSFDRAGVTIADHHTESRRFLSHLEREERKGREVGADWSWIVPPISGAATPVFHRTYEDRPSSTAYVHHPGAQERARGRDLV
;
A
#
# COMPACT_ATOMS: atom_id res chain seq x y z
N MET A 1 16.62 -6.46 -21.01
CA MET A 1 15.99 -7.64 -21.64
C MET A 1 14.50 -7.31 -21.72
N GLU A 2 13.96 -7.08 -22.91
CA GLU A 2 12.56 -6.66 -23.08
C GLU A 2 11.63 -7.69 -22.42
N ILE A 3 11.03 -7.30 -21.30
CA ILE A 3 9.83 -7.96 -20.81
C ILE A 3 8.75 -7.51 -21.80
N LEU A 4 8.57 -8.28 -22.87
CA LEU A 4 7.36 -8.23 -23.68
C LEU A 4 6.20 -8.47 -22.72
N GLN A 5 5.59 -7.38 -22.21
CA GLN A 5 4.26 -7.45 -21.63
C GLN A 5 3.41 -8.11 -22.70
N LYS A 6 2.89 -9.32 -22.43
CA LYS A 6 1.87 -9.91 -23.27
C LYS A 6 0.67 -8.97 -23.20
N HIS A 7 0.57 -8.04 -24.16
CA HIS A 7 -0.60 -7.20 -24.27
C HIS A 7 -1.81 -8.11 -24.54
N SER A 8 -2.85 -7.94 -23.74
CA SER A 8 -4.11 -8.65 -23.92
C SER A 8 -4.63 -8.38 -25.34
N SER A 9 -5.08 -9.42 -26.03
CA SER A 9 -5.72 -9.26 -27.33
C SER A 9 -6.98 -8.39 -27.19
N ALA A 10 -7.37 -7.67 -28.25
CA ALA A 10 -8.60 -6.87 -28.24
C ALA A 10 -9.85 -7.67 -27.84
N ALA A 11 -9.88 -8.98 -28.11
CA ALA A 11 -10.93 -9.89 -27.68
C ALA A 11 -10.94 -10.09 -26.15
N GLN A 12 -9.77 -10.28 -25.53
CA GLN A 12 -9.65 -10.38 -24.07
C GLN A 12 -10.01 -9.06 -23.38
N VAL A 13 -9.52 -7.93 -23.90
CA VAL A 13 -9.88 -6.61 -23.39
C VAL A 13 -11.40 -6.38 -23.49
N TRP A 14 -12.03 -6.83 -24.58
CA TRP A 14 -13.48 -6.75 -24.72
C TRP A 14 -14.23 -7.55 -23.64
N GLU A 15 -13.83 -8.80 -23.39
CA GLU A 15 -14.49 -9.65 -22.38
C GLU A 15 -14.46 -9.00 -20.99
N GLU A 16 -13.30 -8.50 -20.59
CA GLU A 16 -13.14 -7.81 -19.29
C GLU A 16 -13.89 -6.48 -19.24
N ALA A 17 -13.86 -5.69 -20.33
CA ALA A 17 -14.61 -4.45 -20.42
C ALA A 17 -16.12 -4.69 -20.36
N GLU A 18 -16.63 -5.71 -21.04
CA GLU A 18 -18.05 -6.07 -21.00
C GLU A 18 -18.50 -6.46 -19.59
N GLU A 19 -17.71 -7.30 -18.90
CA GLU A 19 -17.96 -7.68 -17.52
C GLU A 19 -18.01 -6.45 -16.61
N PHE A 20 -16.99 -5.60 -16.69
CA PHE A 20 -16.86 -4.41 -15.85
C PHE A 20 -17.99 -3.39 -16.10
N ILE A 21 -18.31 -3.06 -17.35
CA ILE A 21 -19.37 -2.09 -17.67
C ILE A 21 -20.73 -2.61 -17.19
N ARG A 22 -21.02 -3.91 -17.36
CA ARG A 22 -22.25 -4.50 -16.83
C ARG A 22 -22.30 -4.46 -15.31
N LEU A 23 -21.18 -4.70 -14.63
CA LEU A 23 -21.05 -4.54 -13.18
C LEU A 23 -21.32 -3.10 -12.75
N PHE A 24 -20.69 -2.11 -13.41
CA PHE A 24 -20.88 -0.70 -13.13
C PHE A 24 -22.35 -0.30 -13.21
N HIS A 25 -23.04 -0.60 -14.31
CA HIS A 25 -24.45 -0.26 -14.49
C HIS A 25 -25.38 -0.99 -13.51
N ARG A 26 -25.06 -2.25 -13.16
CA ARG A 26 -25.83 -3.01 -12.16
C ARG A 26 -25.73 -2.39 -10.77
N GLU A 27 -24.54 -1.96 -10.36
CA GLU A 27 -24.32 -1.33 -9.06
C GLU A 27 -24.63 0.18 -9.04
N ASN A 28 -24.87 0.78 -10.21
CA ASN A 28 -25.20 2.20 -10.39
C ASN A 28 -26.42 2.37 -11.33
N PRO A 29 -27.65 2.04 -10.88
CA PRO A 29 -28.84 2.05 -11.74
C PRO A 29 -29.13 3.41 -12.40
N GLN A 30 -28.68 4.50 -11.79
CA GLN A 30 -28.77 5.86 -12.35
C GLN A 30 -27.99 6.04 -13.67
N ALA A 31 -27.06 5.14 -14.00
CA ALA A 31 -26.33 5.15 -15.27
C ALA A 31 -27.16 4.63 -16.46
N GLY A 32 -28.35 4.05 -16.22
CA GLY A 32 -29.25 3.58 -17.27
C GLY A 32 -28.82 2.25 -17.92
N ASP A 33 -29.30 1.98 -19.14
CA ASP A 33 -29.01 0.74 -19.88
C ASP A 33 -27.55 0.72 -20.40
N PRO A 34 -26.75 -0.33 -20.10
CA PRO A 34 -25.36 -0.42 -20.55
C PRO A 34 -25.17 -0.54 -22.06
N ARG A 35 -26.20 -0.86 -22.86
CA ARG A 35 -26.07 -1.14 -24.30
C ARG A 35 -25.36 -0.04 -25.08
N ALA A 36 -25.72 1.23 -24.84
CA ALA A 36 -25.10 2.35 -25.54
C ALA A 36 -23.61 2.50 -25.16
N ARG A 37 -23.28 2.33 -23.88
CA ARG A 37 -21.88 2.39 -23.42
C ARG A 37 -21.06 1.23 -23.96
N LEU A 38 -21.61 0.01 -23.95
CA LEU A 38 -20.96 -1.18 -24.52
C LEU A 38 -20.68 -1.01 -26.02
N ALA A 39 -21.62 -0.42 -26.78
CA ALA A 39 -21.39 -0.12 -28.20
C ALA A 39 -20.26 0.90 -28.42
N ALA A 40 -20.19 1.95 -27.59
CA ALA A 40 -19.11 2.93 -27.62
C ALA A 40 -17.75 2.29 -27.31
N VAL A 41 -17.67 1.45 -26.26
CA VAL A 41 -16.43 0.72 -25.91
C VAL A 41 -15.98 -0.20 -27.04
N ARG A 42 -16.91 -0.92 -27.71
CA ARG A 42 -16.56 -1.73 -28.90
C ARG A 42 -15.96 -0.88 -30.02
N ALA A 43 -16.51 0.30 -30.26
CA ALA A 43 -16.02 1.21 -31.29
C ALA A 43 -14.61 1.74 -30.95
N GLU A 44 -14.39 2.20 -29.70
CA GLU A 44 -13.08 2.65 -29.21
C GLU A 44 -12.02 1.55 -29.36
N LEU A 45 -12.36 0.31 -29.00
CA LEU A 45 -11.46 -0.85 -29.11
C LEU A 45 -11.14 -1.19 -30.58
N ALA A 46 -12.13 -1.10 -31.47
CA ALA A 46 -11.91 -1.37 -32.90
C ALA A 46 -11.03 -0.30 -33.56
N GLU A 47 -11.10 0.95 -33.09
CA GLU A 47 -10.34 2.08 -33.63
C GLU A 47 -8.90 2.13 -33.08
N SER A 48 -8.74 1.95 -31.77
CA SER A 48 -7.50 2.26 -31.06
C SER A 48 -6.86 1.07 -30.34
N GLY A 49 -7.54 -0.08 -30.27
CA GLY A 49 -7.09 -1.24 -29.50
C GLY A 49 -7.26 -1.08 -27.98
N THR A 50 -7.81 0.03 -27.51
CA THR A 50 -8.10 0.31 -26.09
C THR A 50 -9.40 1.11 -25.94
N TYR A 51 -9.79 1.45 -24.72
CA TYR A 51 -10.92 2.34 -24.43
C TYR A 51 -10.66 3.17 -23.17
N ARG A 52 -11.42 4.25 -22.99
CA ARG A 52 -11.25 5.15 -21.84
C ARG A 52 -12.42 5.08 -20.88
N HIS A 53 -12.14 4.76 -19.62
CA HIS A 53 -13.12 4.88 -18.55
C HIS A 53 -13.63 6.32 -18.36
N THR A 54 -14.93 6.48 -18.13
CA THR A 54 -15.48 7.72 -17.58
C THR A 54 -14.95 7.98 -16.16
N PRO A 55 -15.00 9.22 -15.63
CA PRO A 55 -14.63 9.48 -14.24
C PRO A 55 -15.39 8.62 -13.23
N GLN A 56 -16.68 8.35 -13.49
CA GLN A 56 -17.53 7.53 -12.62
C GLN A 56 -17.14 6.05 -12.68
N GLU A 57 -16.83 5.54 -13.88
CA GLU A 57 -16.29 4.19 -14.07
C GLU A 57 -14.96 4.03 -13.33
N LEU A 58 -14.04 4.99 -13.45
CA LEU A 58 -12.75 4.95 -12.75
C LEU A 58 -12.93 4.90 -11.22
N VAL A 59 -13.81 5.76 -10.69
CA VAL A 59 -14.12 5.77 -9.25
C VAL A 59 -14.69 4.43 -8.80
N HIS A 60 -15.61 3.87 -9.58
CA HIS A 60 -16.21 2.58 -9.27
C HIS A 60 -15.19 1.44 -9.32
N GLY A 61 -14.36 1.38 -10.36
CA GLY A 61 -13.35 0.34 -10.54
C GLY A 61 -12.30 0.35 -9.44
N ALA A 62 -11.73 1.51 -9.09
CA ALA A 62 -10.79 1.63 -7.96
C ALA A 62 -11.40 1.15 -6.63
N ARG A 63 -12.68 1.42 -6.40
CA ARG A 63 -13.41 0.99 -5.21
C ARG A 63 -13.69 -0.52 -5.21
N VAL A 64 -14.09 -1.07 -6.35
CA VAL A 64 -14.30 -2.52 -6.53
C VAL A 64 -12.99 -3.29 -6.37
N ALA A 65 -11.88 -2.77 -6.91
CA ALA A 65 -10.55 -3.35 -6.73
C ALA A 65 -10.18 -3.46 -5.25
N TRP A 66 -10.48 -2.44 -4.45
CA TRP A 66 -10.26 -2.51 -3.00
C TRP A 66 -11.20 -3.51 -2.33
N ARG A 67 -12.50 -3.48 -2.66
CA ARG A 67 -13.49 -4.46 -2.15
C ARG A 67 -13.05 -5.91 -2.37
N ASN A 68 -12.41 -6.18 -3.50
CA ASN A 68 -11.99 -7.52 -3.91
C ASN A 68 -10.52 -7.84 -3.55
N SER A 69 -9.86 -6.99 -2.76
CA SER A 69 -8.46 -7.20 -2.35
C SER A 69 -8.34 -8.26 -1.25
N ASN A 70 -8.04 -9.50 -1.62
CA ASN A 70 -8.05 -10.66 -0.71
C ASN A 70 -7.06 -10.54 0.47
N ARG A 71 -6.00 -9.76 0.33
CA ARG A 71 -4.98 -9.51 1.36
C ARG A 71 -5.24 -8.28 2.23
N CYS A 72 -6.37 -7.60 2.05
CA CYS A 72 -6.72 -6.40 2.80
C CYS A 72 -7.78 -6.68 3.87
N ILE A 73 -7.44 -6.47 5.15
CA ILE A 73 -8.39 -6.56 6.27
C ILE A 73 -9.31 -5.34 6.35
N GLY A 74 -8.82 -4.15 5.95
CA GLY A 74 -9.52 -2.87 6.04
C GLY A 74 -10.62 -2.62 4.99
N ARG A 75 -11.23 -3.67 4.44
CA ARG A 75 -12.16 -3.55 3.30
C ARG A 75 -13.51 -2.93 3.64
N LEU A 76 -13.88 -2.78 4.92
CA LEU A 76 -15.16 -2.19 5.31
C LEU A 76 -15.37 -0.77 4.75
N TYR A 77 -14.28 -0.05 4.50
CA TYR A 77 -14.26 1.34 4.07
C TYR A 77 -14.20 1.53 2.56
N TRP A 78 -14.29 0.46 1.77
CA TRP A 78 -14.02 0.49 0.33
C TRP A 78 -14.78 1.58 -0.45
N ASN A 79 -16.03 1.87 -0.04
CA ASN A 79 -16.85 2.93 -0.65
C ASN A 79 -16.41 4.36 -0.34
N SER A 80 -15.56 4.56 0.66
CA SER A 80 -15.09 5.90 1.08
C SER A 80 -13.85 6.37 0.32
N LEU A 81 -13.24 5.51 -0.50
CA LEU A 81 -12.03 5.82 -1.26
C LEU A 81 -12.22 7.09 -2.09
N ARG A 82 -11.35 8.07 -1.85
CA ARG A 82 -11.22 9.26 -2.69
C ARG A 82 -10.33 8.95 -3.88
N VAL A 83 -10.77 9.30 -5.07
CA VAL A 83 -10.05 9.01 -6.32
C VAL A 83 -9.63 10.33 -6.95
N ARG A 84 -8.31 10.53 -7.04
CA ARG A 84 -7.68 11.67 -7.71
C ARG A 84 -7.39 11.23 -9.15
N ASP A 85 -8.21 11.70 -10.08
CA ASP A 85 -8.02 11.42 -11.52
C ASP A 85 -6.89 12.31 -12.06
N ARG A 86 -5.74 11.67 -12.37
CA ARG A 86 -4.54 12.29 -12.94
C ARG A 86 -4.07 11.54 -14.19
N ARG A 87 -5.01 10.88 -14.88
CA ARG A 87 -4.74 10.06 -16.08
C ARG A 87 -4.15 10.83 -17.26
N GLY A 88 -4.10 12.16 -17.20
CA GLY A 88 -3.43 13.01 -18.18
C GLY A 88 -1.93 13.23 -17.93
N LEU A 89 -1.40 12.83 -16.77
CA LEU A 89 0.00 13.05 -16.40
C LEU A 89 0.86 11.83 -16.75
N THR A 90 1.99 12.09 -17.41
CA THR A 90 2.94 11.08 -17.90
C THR A 90 4.40 11.36 -17.54
N GLY A 91 4.72 12.59 -17.12
CA GLY A 91 6.07 13.03 -16.75
C GLY A 91 6.41 12.71 -15.29
N ALA A 92 7.65 12.26 -15.04
CA ALA A 92 8.07 11.83 -13.71
C ALA A 92 7.97 12.94 -12.63
N GLU A 93 8.26 14.18 -13.01
CA GLU A 93 8.20 15.34 -12.09
C GLU A 93 6.78 15.67 -11.65
N ASP A 94 5.83 15.74 -12.60
CA ASP A 94 4.41 15.98 -12.30
C ASP A 94 3.82 14.84 -11.46
N ILE A 95 4.21 13.60 -11.76
CA ILE A 95 3.77 12.41 -11.02
C ILE A 95 4.30 12.46 -9.58
N ALA A 96 5.58 12.78 -9.38
CA ALA A 96 6.16 12.91 -8.05
C ALA A 96 5.47 14.02 -7.24
N ALA A 97 5.25 15.19 -7.87
CA ALA A 97 4.53 16.29 -7.25
C ALA A 97 3.12 15.87 -6.79
N GLU A 98 2.36 15.18 -7.65
CA GLU A 98 1.04 14.67 -7.30
C GLU A 98 1.05 13.56 -6.24
N CYS A 99 2.14 12.80 -6.13
CA CYS A 99 2.32 11.85 -5.03
C CYS A 99 2.54 12.57 -3.69
N PHE A 100 3.25 13.69 -3.66
CA PHE A 100 3.38 14.48 -2.43
C PHE A 100 2.08 15.20 -2.07
N GLU A 101 1.33 15.72 -3.06
CA GLU A 101 -0.02 16.23 -2.83
C GLU A 101 -0.98 15.15 -2.33
N HIS A 102 -0.86 13.91 -2.81
CA HIS A 102 -1.60 12.77 -2.26
C HIS A 102 -1.36 12.63 -0.76
N LEU A 103 -0.10 12.66 -0.31
CA LEU A 103 0.24 12.51 1.10
C LEU A 103 -0.31 13.67 1.95
N ARG A 104 -0.24 14.91 1.45
CA ARG A 104 -0.82 16.09 2.11
C ARG A 104 -2.34 15.94 2.29
N GLU A 105 -3.06 15.61 1.21
CA GLU A 105 -4.50 15.41 1.23
C GLU A 105 -4.93 14.23 2.10
N ALA A 106 -4.22 13.10 2.00
CA ALA A 106 -4.51 11.87 2.73
C ALA A 106 -4.26 12.04 4.23
N THR A 107 -3.22 12.79 4.63
CA THR A 107 -2.87 13.03 6.04
C THR A 107 -4.00 13.76 6.78
N ASN A 108 -4.62 14.77 6.16
CA ASN A 108 -5.82 15.47 6.67
C ASN A 108 -5.73 15.83 8.17
N GLY A 109 -4.59 16.39 8.58
CA GLY A 109 -4.33 16.79 9.97
C GLY A 109 -4.35 15.62 10.97
N GLY A 110 -3.86 14.44 10.56
CA GLY A 110 -3.87 13.20 11.36
C GLY A 110 -5.11 12.33 11.17
N ARG A 111 -6.21 12.90 10.65
CA ARG A 111 -7.43 12.14 10.33
C ARG A 111 -7.31 11.47 8.96
N VAL A 112 -6.43 10.46 8.87
CA VAL A 112 -6.02 9.83 7.61
C VAL A 112 -7.23 9.40 6.77
N ARG A 113 -7.23 9.76 5.49
CA ARG A 113 -8.30 9.47 4.53
C ARG A 113 -7.84 8.45 3.49
N PRO A 114 -8.64 7.42 3.20
CA PRO A 114 -8.36 6.51 2.10
C PRO A 114 -8.40 7.25 0.76
N THR A 115 -7.28 7.26 0.05
CA THR A 115 -7.09 8.01 -1.19
C THR A 115 -6.35 7.14 -2.19
N ILE A 116 -6.64 7.31 -3.47
CA ILE A 116 -5.87 6.79 -4.59
C ILE A 116 -5.64 7.91 -5.60
N THR A 117 -4.47 7.96 -6.20
CA THR A 117 -4.18 8.82 -7.36
C THR A 117 -3.91 7.93 -8.55
N VAL A 118 -4.67 8.11 -9.63
CA VAL A 118 -4.55 7.26 -10.83
C VAL A 118 -3.91 8.07 -11.95
N PHE A 119 -2.72 7.65 -12.38
CA PHE A 119 -1.98 8.26 -13.49
C PHE A 119 -2.33 7.60 -14.83
N ALA A 120 -1.62 7.95 -15.91
CA ALA A 120 -1.92 7.44 -17.24
C ALA A 120 -1.90 5.89 -17.30
N PRO A 121 -2.82 5.27 -18.06
CA PRO A 121 -2.82 3.82 -18.28
C PRO A 121 -1.76 3.38 -19.28
N ASP A 122 -1.56 2.06 -19.37
CA ASP A 122 -0.96 1.44 -20.56
C ASP A 122 -1.86 1.68 -21.79
N THR A 123 -1.24 1.90 -22.95
CA THR A 123 -1.88 1.86 -24.28
C THR A 123 -1.25 0.75 -25.13
N PRO A 124 -1.90 0.31 -26.22
CA PRO A 124 -1.37 -0.77 -27.07
C PRO A 124 0.01 -0.47 -27.67
N ASP A 125 0.35 0.81 -27.82
CA ASP A 125 1.59 1.31 -28.40
C ASP A 125 2.59 1.84 -27.37
N ARG A 126 2.18 2.01 -26.10
CA ARG A 126 2.98 2.74 -25.11
C ARG A 126 2.67 2.33 -23.66
N PRO A 127 3.67 2.01 -22.82
CA PRO A 127 3.43 1.72 -21.41
C PRO A 127 3.02 2.98 -20.63
N GLY A 128 2.32 2.81 -19.53
CA GLY A 128 2.07 3.86 -18.54
C GLY A 128 3.33 4.18 -17.73
N PRO A 129 3.32 5.29 -16.95
CA PRO A 129 4.40 5.60 -16.04
C PRO A 129 4.49 4.59 -14.88
N LEU A 130 5.64 4.53 -14.22
CA LEU A 130 5.89 3.61 -13.11
C LEU A 130 6.38 4.38 -11.88
N ILE A 131 5.96 3.93 -10.70
CA ILE A 131 6.58 4.31 -9.42
C ILE A 131 7.35 3.08 -8.93
N TRP A 132 8.66 3.22 -8.78
CA TRP A 132 9.53 2.11 -8.39
C TRP A 132 9.48 1.89 -6.88
N SER A 133 9.39 2.97 -6.09
CA SER A 133 9.24 2.88 -4.64
C SER A 133 8.02 2.05 -4.26
N GLU A 134 8.18 1.09 -3.33
CA GLU A 134 7.09 0.20 -2.88
C GLU A 134 5.95 0.98 -2.23
N GLN A 135 6.32 1.99 -1.44
CA GLN A 135 5.40 2.93 -0.82
C GLN A 135 5.90 4.36 -1.07
N LEU A 136 4.98 5.33 -1.04
CA LEU A 136 5.33 6.74 -1.21
C LEU A 136 6.25 7.25 -0.10
N VAL A 137 6.20 6.64 1.08
CA VAL A 137 7.05 6.95 2.22
C VAL A 137 7.71 5.67 2.72
N ARG A 138 9.03 5.66 2.73
CA ARG A 138 9.87 4.61 3.32
C ARG A 138 11.11 5.23 3.93
N TYR A 139 11.70 4.51 4.88
CA TYR A 139 12.98 4.88 5.46
C TYR A 139 14.13 4.18 4.74
N ALA A 140 15.26 4.85 4.60
CA ALA A 140 16.48 4.30 4.03
C ALA A 140 17.02 3.16 4.90
N GLY A 141 17.81 2.29 4.29
CA GLY A 141 18.54 1.23 4.99
C GLY A 141 20.00 1.27 4.60
N TYR A 142 20.89 1.54 5.56
CA TYR A 142 22.33 1.69 5.30
C TYR A 142 23.14 0.41 5.61
N GLY A 143 22.43 -0.71 5.85
CA GLY A 143 23.02 -2.02 6.16
C GLY A 143 23.15 -2.30 7.66
N ASP A 144 23.89 -3.37 7.97
CA ASP A 144 24.01 -3.91 9.32
C ASP A 144 25.15 -3.26 10.12
N HIS A 145 24.82 -2.72 11.30
CA HIS A 145 25.78 -2.48 12.37
C HIS A 145 25.67 -3.63 13.39
N HIS A 146 26.77 -3.96 14.10
CA HIS A 146 26.88 -5.10 15.01
C HIS A 146 25.83 -5.19 16.15
N SER A 147 24.95 -4.20 16.31
CA SER A 147 23.99 -4.11 17.42
C SER A 147 22.57 -3.67 17.02
N ILE A 148 22.38 -2.93 15.92
CA ILE A 148 21.10 -2.42 15.40
C ILE A 148 21.28 -2.16 13.88
N THR A 149 20.32 -2.52 13.03
CA THR A 149 20.30 -2.07 11.63
C THR A 149 20.18 -0.55 11.56
N VAL A 150 21.05 0.14 10.83
CA VAL A 150 20.90 1.58 10.63
C VAL A 150 19.89 1.81 9.52
N GLY A 151 18.66 2.11 9.93
CA GLY A 151 17.54 2.27 9.01
C GLY A 151 16.73 0.98 8.84
N ASP A 152 16.03 0.89 7.71
CA ASP A 152 15.17 -0.24 7.39
C ASP A 152 15.87 -1.22 6.44
N ALA A 153 16.26 -2.40 6.96
CA ALA A 153 16.96 -3.43 6.19
C ALA A 153 16.22 -3.84 4.90
N ARG A 154 14.88 -3.77 4.87
CA ARG A 154 14.10 -4.07 3.66
C ARG A 154 14.46 -3.18 2.48
N ASN A 155 14.81 -1.92 2.77
CA ASN A 155 15.07 -0.91 1.75
C ASN A 155 16.57 -0.73 1.47
N ALA A 156 17.45 -1.54 2.07
CA ALA A 156 18.88 -1.46 1.84
C ALA A 156 19.28 -1.59 0.36
N PRO A 157 18.73 -2.54 -0.44
CA PRO A 157 19.07 -2.64 -1.86
C PRO A 157 18.76 -1.38 -2.67
N LEU A 158 17.59 -0.76 -2.42
CA LEU A 158 17.21 0.48 -3.08
C LEU A 158 18.08 1.66 -2.62
N THR A 159 18.37 1.72 -1.32
CA THR A 159 19.24 2.74 -0.71
C THR A 159 20.63 2.70 -1.35
N GLU A 160 21.24 1.52 -1.43
CA GLU A 160 22.55 1.30 -2.05
C GLU A 160 22.57 1.70 -3.53
N ALA A 161 21.54 1.31 -4.29
CA ALA A 161 21.42 1.68 -5.71
C ALA A 161 21.34 3.20 -5.90
N LEU A 162 20.57 3.90 -5.06
CA LEU A 162 20.44 5.37 -5.13
C LEU A 162 21.74 6.08 -4.75
N LEU A 163 22.43 5.62 -3.69
CA LEU A 163 23.74 6.14 -3.30
C LEU A 163 24.77 5.97 -4.42
N ALA A 164 24.78 4.81 -5.09
CA ALA A 164 25.67 4.55 -6.23
C ALA A 164 25.41 5.49 -7.43
N LEU A 165 24.17 5.95 -7.60
CA LEU A 165 23.78 6.92 -8.63
C LEU A 165 24.00 8.39 -8.22
N GLY A 166 24.47 8.64 -7.00
CA GLY A 166 24.80 9.99 -6.52
C GLY A 166 23.70 10.67 -5.69
N TRP A 167 22.67 9.93 -5.23
CA TRP A 167 21.83 10.44 -4.15
C TRP A 167 22.72 10.69 -2.92
N SER A 168 22.59 11.87 -2.30
CA SER A 168 23.48 12.28 -1.21
C SER A 168 23.24 11.52 0.10
N GLY A 169 22.16 10.74 0.18
CA GLY A 169 21.71 10.10 1.41
C GLY A 169 21.04 11.07 2.38
N GLY A 170 20.47 10.51 3.45
CA GLY A 170 20.03 11.27 4.61
C GLY A 170 21.18 11.54 5.58
N ALA A 171 20.84 11.89 6.82
CA ALA A 171 21.82 12.14 7.89
C ALA A 171 22.50 10.86 8.43
N GLY A 172 22.19 9.68 7.88
CA GLY A 172 22.62 8.37 8.36
C GLY A 172 21.84 7.93 9.60
N THR A 173 20.60 8.39 9.76
CA THR A 173 19.77 8.07 10.93
C THR A 173 18.88 6.84 10.67
N PRO A 174 18.36 6.19 11.71
CA PRO A 174 17.43 5.06 11.55
C PRO A 174 16.12 5.40 10.84
N PHE A 175 15.80 6.69 10.64
CA PHE A 175 14.53 7.14 10.08
C PHE A 175 14.72 8.20 8.99
N ASP A 176 15.83 8.13 8.25
CA ASP A 176 16.00 8.97 7.07
C ASP A 176 15.00 8.58 5.99
N LEU A 177 14.28 9.55 5.43
CA LEU A 177 13.34 9.31 4.34
C LEU A 177 14.08 8.95 3.04
N LEU A 178 13.62 7.91 2.35
CA LEU A 178 14.00 7.65 0.98
C LEU A 178 13.33 8.65 0.03
N PRO A 179 14.00 9.02 -1.08
CA PRO A 179 13.36 9.76 -2.14
C PRO A 179 12.38 8.86 -2.90
N LEU A 180 11.39 9.47 -3.53
CA LEU A 180 10.45 8.77 -4.40
C LEU A 180 11.11 8.50 -5.76
N VAL A 181 11.13 7.26 -6.23
CA VAL A 181 11.68 6.90 -7.54
C VAL A 181 10.53 6.73 -8.54
N VAL A 182 10.51 7.59 -9.56
CA VAL A 182 9.45 7.67 -10.57
C VAL A 182 10.05 7.59 -11.96
N GLN A 183 9.40 6.82 -12.83
CA GLN A 183 9.72 6.71 -14.25
C GLN A 183 8.53 7.22 -15.06
N GLY A 184 8.74 8.29 -15.82
CA GLY A 184 7.77 8.77 -16.80
C GLY A 184 7.70 7.84 -18.00
N VAL A 185 6.74 8.07 -18.90
CA VAL A 185 6.47 7.14 -20.01
C VAL A 185 7.65 6.98 -20.98
N ASP A 186 8.35 8.07 -21.34
CA ASP A 186 9.53 8.04 -22.23
C ASP A 186 10.83 8.37 -21.48
N ASP A 187 10.83 8.25 -20.15
CA ASP A 187 11.93 8.73 -19.31
C ASP A 187 12.64 7.56 -18.61
N LYS A 188 13.89 7.81 -18.22
CA LYS A 188 14.58 6.96 -17.25
C LYS A 188 14.00 7.21 -15.85
N PRO A 189 14.08 6.23 -14.93
CA PRO A 189 13.72 6.47 -13.54
C PRO A 189 14.57 7.62 -12.96
N ARG A 190 13.91 8.53 -12.26
CA ARG A 190 14.50 9.64 -11.51
C ARG A 190 14.02 9.57 -10.06
N TRP A 191 14.84 10.06 -9.13
CA TRP A 191 14.42 10.19 -7.74
C TRP A 191 14.08 11.65 -7.40
N PHE A 192 13.14 11.81 -6.48
CA PHE A 192 12.63 13.09 -6.02
C PHE A 192 12.62 13.09 -4.49
N ASP A 193 13.36 14.01 -3.89
CA ASP A 193 13.42 14.12 -2.43
C ASP A 193 12.05 14.46 -1.86
N THR A 194 11.70 13.77 -0.77
CA THR A 194 10.40 13.92 -0.13
C THR A 194 10.32 15.27 0.60
N PRO A 195 9.38 16.17 0.26
CA PRO A 195 9.22 17.43 0.96
C PRO A 195 8.90 17.23 2.44
N ALA A 196 9.52 18.02 3.32
CA ALA A 196 9.37 17.89 4.77
C ALA A 196 7.91 18.09 5.25
N ASP A 197 7.10 18.83 4.51
CA ASP A 197 5.69 19.09 4.82
C ASP A 197 4.73 18.01 4.28
N ALA A 198 5.22 17.11 3.41
CA ALA A 198 4.39 16.05 2.83
C ALA A 198 4.22 14.85 3.78
N VAL A 199 5.11 14.68 4.76
CA VAL A 199 5.13 13.51 5.64
C VAL A 199 4.89 13.91 7.09
N LEU A 200 3.78 13.44 7.65
CA LEU A 200 3.56 13.46 9.09
C LEU A 200 4.18 12.19 9.70
N GLU A 201 5.10 12.36 10.65
CA GLU A 201 5.65 11.28 11.47
C GLU A 201 5.11 11.33 12.90
N VAL A 202 4.83 10.17 13.47
CA VAL A 202 4.44 10.00 14.87
C VAL A 202 5.64 9.48 15.66
N PRO A 203 6.15 10.24 16.64
CA PRO A 203 7.15 9.73 17.58
C PRO A 203 6.55 8.60 18.42
N ILE A 204 7.24 7.46 18.48
CA ILE A 204 6.79 6.29 19.25
C ILE A 204 7.39 6.35 20.65
N ARG A 205 6.53 6.38 21.66
CA ARG A 205 6.88 6.45 23.09
C ARG A 205 6.22 5.31 23.86
N HIS A 206 6.83 4.92 24.98
CA HIS A 206 6.19 3.97 25.87
C HIS A 206 4.99 4.62 26.58
N PRO A 207 3.85 3.92 26.72
CA PRO A 207 2.66 4.47 27.36
C PRO A 207 2.88 4.84 28.83
N ASP A 208 3.77 4.11 29.52
CA ASP A 208 4.11 4.35 30.93
C ASP A 208 5.21 5.42 31.12
N GLU A 209 5.45 6.26 30.10
CA GLU A 209 6.37 7.41 30.14
C GLU A 209 7.78 7.08 30.66
N ARG A 210 8.34 5.98 30.17
CA ARG A 210 9.71 5.58 30.47
C ARG A 210 10.68 6.44 29.63
N ASP A 211 11.48 7.26 30.30
CA ASP A 211 12.46 8.16 29.66
C ASP A 211 13.38 7.43 28.67
N ASP A 212 13.72 6.20 29.00
CA ASP A 212 14.75 5.41 28.33
C ASP A 212 14.31 4.79 26.99
N TRP A 213 13.02 4.87 26.64
CA TRP A 213 12.50 4.56 25.30
C TRP A 213 12.67 5.74 24.33
N SER A 214 12.65 6.97 24.84
CA SER A 214 12.76 8.17 24.01
C SER A 214 14.14 8.31 23.37
N ASP A 215 15.18 7.73 24.00
CA ASP A 215 16.57 7.70 23.51
C ASP A 215 16.72 7.09 22.11
N TRP A 216 15.80 6.21 21.70
CA TRP A 216 15.85 5.55 20.39
C TRP A 216 15.34 6.44 19.25
N GLY A 217 14.68 7.56 19.56
CA GLY A 217 14.11 8.45 18.56
C GLY A 217 13.11 7.77 17.62
N LEU A 218 12.48 6.68 18.08
CA LEU A 218 11.55 5.88 17.28
C LEU A 218 10.43 6.75 16.73
N ARG A 219 10.10 6.52 15.47
CA ARG A 219 9.01 7.20 14.78
C ARG A 219 8.47 6.35 13.65
N TRP A 220 7.28 6.68 13.18
CA TRP A 220 6.75 6.11 11.97
C TRP A 220 5.86 7.12 11.23
N HIS A 221 5.90 7.11 9.90
CA HIS A 221 5.04 7.95 9.08
C HIS A 221 3.57 7.56 9.23
N ALA A 222 2.65 8.53 9.13
CA ALA A 222 1.23 8.34 9.42
C ALA A 222 0.45 7.63 8.31
N VAL A 223 0.88 7.77 7.06
CA VAL A 223 0.11 7.33 5.87
C VAL A 223 0.78 6.13 5.19
N PRO A 224 0.19 4.92 5.24
CA PRO A 224 0.66 3.75 4.49
C PRO A 224 0.20 3.81 3.03
N ALA A 225 0.94 4.49 2.17
CA ALA A 225 0.60 4.63 0.76
C ALA A 225 1.40 3.64 -0.11
N ILE A 226 0.77 2.55 -0.57
CA ILE A 226 1.36 1.60 -1.52
C ILE A 226 1.41 2.24 -2.91
N SER A 227 2.52 2.09 -3.63
CA SER A 227 2.74 2.79 -4.90
C SER A 227 3.23 1.93 -6.07
N ASN A 228 3.68 0.70 -5.83
CA ASN A 228 4.20 -0.19 -6.88
C ASN A 228 3.22 -1.29 -7.35
N MET A 229 1.92 -1.08 -7.15
CA MET A 229 0.86 -1.95 -7.65
C MET A 229 0.17 -1.30 -8.85
N CYS A 230 -0.16 -2.11 -9.84
CA CYS A 230 -1.03 -1.74 -10.94
C CYS A 230 -2.51 -1.85 -10.51
N LEU A 231 -3.32 -0.86 -10.88
CA LEU A 231 -4.77 -0.97 -10.81
C LEU A 231 -5.30 -1.47 -12.16
N GLU A 232 -5.96 -2.62 -12.17
CA GLU A 232 -6.60 -3.21 -13.34
C GLU A 232 -8.11 -3.01 -13.26
N ILE A 233 -8.71 -2.52 -14.35
CA ILE A 233 -10.16 -2.29 -14.44
C ILE A 233 -10.59 -2.64 -15.87
N GLY A 234 -11.39 -3.70 -16.02
CA GLY A 234 -12.01 -4.07 -17.30
C GLY A 234 -11.03 -4.09 -18.49
N GLY A 235 -9.87 -4.74 -18.34
CA GLY A 235 -8.84 -4.82 -19.39
C GLY A 235 -7.91 -3.62 -19.53
N ILE A 236 -8.10 -2.54 -18.76
CA ILE A 236 -7.20 -1.39 -18.73
C ILE A 236 -6.30 -1.47 -17.51
N HIS A 237 -5.00 -1.27 -17.73
CA HIS A 237 -3.98 -1.28 -16.69
C HIS A 237 -3.54 0.15 -16.37
N TYR A 238 -3.51 0.50 -15.08
CA TYR A 238 -2.97 1.74 -14.55
C TYR A 238 -1.72 1.44 -13.70
N PRO A 239 -0.51 1.39 -14.30
CA PRO A 239 0.68 0.87 -13.61
C PRO A 239 1.16 1.74 -12.44
N ALA A 240 0.89 3.04 -12.50
CA ALA A 240 1.11 3.97 -11.40
C ALA A 240 -0.24 4.44 -10.84
N ALA A 241 -0.65 3.84 -9.72
CA ALA A 241 -1.89 4.17 -9.06
C ALA A 241 -1.76 4.17 -7.53
N PRO A 242 -0.89 5.01 -6.93
CA PRO A 242 -0.62 4.94 -5.50
C PRO A 242 -1.87 5.17 -4.65
N PHE A 243 -2.04 4.34 -3.62
CA PHE A 243 -3.21 4.36 -2.75
C PHE A 243 -2.86 4.13 -1.28
N ASN A 244 -3.68 4.68 -0.39
CA ASN A 244 -3.54 4.50 1.06
C ASN A 244 -4.87 4.14 1.72
N GLY A 245 -4.76 3.44 2.85
CA GLY A 245 -5.73 3.46 3.93
C GLY A 245 -5.12 4.17 5.14
N TRP A 246 -5.33 3.62 6.32
CA TRP A 246 -4.56 3.95 7.53
C TRP A 246 -4.01 2.66 8.14
N TYR A 247 -3.03 2.80 9.03
CA TYR A 247 -2.37 1.65 9.64
C TYR A 247 -3.31 0.85 10.54
N MET A 248 -3.14 -0.46 10.52
CA MET A 248 -3.40 -1.33 11.66
C MET A 248 -2.12 -1.41 12.50
N GLY A 249 -2.21 -1.22 13.82
CA GLY A 249 -1.04 -1.06 14.70
C GLY A 249 0.02 -2.16 14.58
N THR A 250 -0.41 -3.39 14.28
CA THR A 250 0.48 -4.55 14.08
C THR A 250 1.38 -4.43 12.85
N GLU A 251 1.00 -3.65 11.84
CA GLU A 251 1.88 -3.39 10.69
C GLU A 251 3.15 -2.64 11.12
N ILE A 252 3.04 -1.73 12.09
CA ILE A 252 4.19 -1.00 12.62
C ILE A 252 4.83 -1.81 13.74
N GLY A 253 4.08 -2.12 14.80
CA GLY A 253 4.63 -2.68 16.03
C GLY A 253 5.05 -4.14 15.91
N ALA A 254 4.32 -4.96 15.16
CA ALA A 254 4.59 -6.40 15.04
C ALA A 254 5.36 -6.79 13.77
N ARG A 255 5.37 -5.93 12.74
CA ARG A 255 6.15 -6.15 11.51
C ARG A 255 7.32 -5.17 11.45
N ASN A 256 7.08 -3.93 11.06
CA ASN A 256 8.14 -2.96 10.74
C ASN A 256 9.19 -2.82 11.86
N LEU A 257 8.76 -2.67 13.11
CA LEU A 257 9.66 -2.47 14.24
C LEU A 257 10.21 -3.79 14.83
N ALA A 258 9.53 -4.91 14.64
CA ALA A 258 9.83 -6.17 15.33
C ALA A 258 10.52 -7.23 14.48
N ASP A 259 10.21 -7.32 13.19
CA ASP A 259 10.74 -8.35 12.29
C ASP A 259 12.28 -8.31 12.26
N THR A 260 12.90 -9.48 12.23
CA THR A 260 14.36 -9.64 12.28
C THR A 260 15.06 -9.13 11.01
N ASP A 261 14.35 -9.11 9.88
CA ASP A 261 14.79 -8.57 8.60
C ASP A 261 14.33 -7.10 8.38
N ARG A 262 13.93 -6.43 9.46
CA ARG A 262 13.51 -5.02 9.51
C ARG A 262 14.31 -4.27 10.59
N TYR A 263 13.66 -3.62 11.55
CA TYR A 263 14.33 -2.91 12.64
C TYR A 263 14.74 -3.80 13.82
N ASN A 264 14.19 -5.03 13.92
CA ASN A 264 14.57 -6.04 14.93
C ASN A 264 14.64 -5.51 16.38
N LEU A 265 13.64 -4.76 16.84
CA LEU A 265 13.68 -4.11 18.15
C LEU A 265 13.36 -5.02 19.34
N LEU A 266 12.86 -6.25 19.13
CA LEU A 266 12.43 -7.11 20.23
C LEU A 266 13.53 -7.37 21.29
N PRO A 267 14.80 -7.66 20.94
CA PRO A 267 15.86 -7.82 21.93
C PRO A 267 16.13 -6.55 22.73
N ALA A 268 16.03 -5.37 22.11
CA ALA A 268 16.24 -4.09 22.78
C ALA A 268 15.10 -3.77 23.75
N VAL A 269 13.85 -4.00 23.33
CA VAL A 269 12.66 -3.88 24.18
C VAL A 269 12.74 -4.84 25.37
N ALA A 270 13.13 -6.10 25.17
CA ALA A 270 13.25 -7.08 26.24
C ALA A 270 14.27 -6.67 27.31
N ARG A 271 15.43 -6.14 26.90
CA ARG A 271 16.44 -5.61 27.83
C ARG A 271 15.90 -4.44 28.66
N ARG A 272 15.22 -3.49 28.02
CA ARG A 272 14.60 -2.31 28.69
C ARG A 272 13.53 -2.71 29.70
N LEU A 273 12.81 -3.79 29.41
CA LEU A 273 11.79 -4.35 30.29
C LEU A 273 12.36 -5.29 31.37
N GLY A 274 13.67 -5.56 31.38
CA GLY A 274 14.31 -6.48 32.31
C GLY A 274 13.85 -7.94 32.16
N LEU A 275 13.51 -8.35 30.92
CA LEU A 275 13.05 -9.71 30.64
C LEU A 275 14.23 -10.69 30.57
N ASP A 276 14.00 -11.92 31.03
CA ASP A 276 14.94 -13.03 30.84
C ASP A 276 14.91 -13.52 29.39
N THR A 277 15.94 -13.18 28.61
CA THR A 277 16.11 -13.59 27.21
C THR A 277 16.94 -14.86 27.05
N SER A 278 17.28 -15.57 28.14
CA SER A 278 18.11 -16.78 28.09
C SER A 278 17.38 -18.01 27.52
N SER A 279 16.05 -18.01 27.56
CA SER A 279 15.21 -19.11 27.09
C SER A 279 13.93 -18.61 26.44
N GLU A 280 13.52 -19.23 25.34
CA GLU A 280 12.22 -18.95 24.70
C GLU A 280 11.03 -19.31 25.59
N ARG A 281 11.21 -20.21 26.55
CA ARG A 281 10.15 -20.60 27.50
C ARG A 281 9.76 -19.45 28.44
N SER A 282 10.57 -18.40 28.57
CA SER A 282 10.21 -17.20 29.34
C SER A 282 9.16 -16.34 28.63
N LEU A 283 8.89 -16.61 27.34
CA LEU A 283 7.98 -15.84 26.48
C LEU A 283 8.38 -14.36 26.38
N TRP A 284 9.69 -14.09 26.43
CA TRP A 284 10.20 -12.72 26.37
C TRP A 284 9.85 -12.02 25.05
N ARG A 285 9.82 -12.75 23.93
CA ARG A 285 9.43 -12.20 22.61
C ARG A 285 7.98 -11.76 22.62
N ASP A 286 7.08 -12.61 23.10
CA ASP A 286 5.65 -12.34 23.19
C ASP A 286 5.39 -11.08 24.03
N ARG A 287 6.03 -10.98 25.20
CA ARG A 287 5.90 -9.81 26.07
C ARG A 287 6.45 -8.53 25.43
N ALA A 288 7.63 -8.59 24.82
CA ALA A 288 8.22 -7.44 24.13
C ALA A 288 7.36 -6.98 22.94
N LEU A 289 6.81 -7.94 22.17
CA LEU A 289 5.97 -7.66 21.02
C LEU A 289 4.66 -6.97 21.42
N VAL A 290 4.03 -7.40 22.53
CA VAL A 290 2.83 -6.74 23.08
C VAL A 290 3.12 -5.30 23.48
N GLU A 291 4.20 -5.04 24.23
CA GLU A 291 4.52 -3.67 24.66
C GLU A 291 4.86 -2.75 23.48
N LEU A 292 5.54 -3.27 22.45
CA LEU A 292 5.83 -2.49 21.25
C LEU A 292 4.55 -2.10 20.48
N ASN A 293 3.58 -3.01 20.38
CA ASN A 293 2.28 -2.69 19.79
C ASN A 293 1.47 -1.70 20.64
N ARG A 294 1.53 -1.82 21.96
CA ARG A 294 0.88 -0.89 22.90
C ARG A 294 1.46 0.52 22.76
N ALA A 295 2.78 0.64 22.66
CA ALA A 295 3.47 1.91 22.44
C ALA A 295 3.08 2.57 21.11
N VAL A 296 2.97 1.79 20.03
CA VAL A 296 2.52 2.31 18.73
C VAL A 296 1.10 2.88 18.82
N LEU A 297 0.16 2.11 19.36
CA LEU A 297 -1.24 2.54 19.46
C LEU A 297 -1.38 3.81 20.33
N ASP A 298 -0.79 3.80 21.53
CA ASP A 298 -0.81 4.96 22.45
C ASP A 298 -0.18 6.21 21.82
N SER A 299 0.92 6.05 21.10
CA SER A 299 1.61 7.19 20.44
C SER A 299 0.76 7.82 19.34
N PHE A 300 0.10 7.01 18.51
CA PHE A 300 -0.80 7.49 17.47
C PHE A 300 -2.03 8.17 18.06
N ASP A 301 -2.61 7.60 19.12
CA ASP A 301 -3.74 8.19 19.85
C ASP A 301 -3.37 9.56 20.44
N ARG A 302 -2.22 9.66 21.11
CA ARG A 302 -1.71 10.92 21.68
C ARG A 302 -1.42 11.98 20.61
N ALA A 303 -0.96 11.55 19.44
CA ALA A 303 -0.71 12.44 18.31
C ALA A 303 -2.00 12.83 17.54
N GLY A 304 -3.15 12.25 17.88
CA GLY A 304 -4.40 12.47 17.15
C GLY A 304 -4.37 11.91 15.72
N VAL A 305 -3.55 10.89 15.48
CA VAL A 305 -3.38 10.26 14.16
C VAL A 305 -4.18 8.96 14.09
N THR A 306 -4.89 8.79 12.97
CA THR A 306 -5.77 7.62 12.76
C THR A 306 -4.98 6.33 12.68
N ILE A 307 -5.30 5.39 13.56
CA ILE A 307 -4.79 4.02 13.57
C ILE A 307 -5.89 3.05 14.03
N ALA A 308 -5.82 1.79 13.61
CA ALA A 308 -6.73 0.75 14.07
C ALA A 308 -6.00 -0.32 14.89
N ASP A 309 -6.66 -0.84 15.93
CA ASP A 309 -6.20 -2.07 16.58
C ASP A 309 -6.68 -3.31 15.82
N HIS A 310 -5.91 -4.39 15.90
CA HIS A 310 -6.15 -5.60 15.13
C HIS A 310 -7.37 -6.41 15.59
N HIS A 311 -7.82 -6.25 16.84
CA HIS A 311 -9.04 -6.93 17.33
C HIS A 311 -10.31 -6.28 16.76
N THR A 312 -10.36 -4.94 16.78
CA THR A 312 -11.47 -4.18 16.21
C THR A 312 -11.52 -4.32 14.70
N GLU A 313 -10.37 -4.24 14.02
CA GLU A 313 -10.33 -4.38 12.56
C GLU A 313 -10.71 -5.80 12.11
N SER A 314 -10.35 -6.83 12.87
CA SER A 314 -10.83 -8.20 12.63
C SER A 314 -12.36 -8.32 12.71
N ARG A 315 -13.02 -7.67 13.68
CA ARG A 315 -14.49 -7.65 13.76
C ARG A 315 -15.11 -6.87 12.60
N ARG A 316 -14.50 -5.75 12.22
CA ARG A 316 -14.95 -4.92 11.08
C ARG A 316 -14.82 -5.65 9.75
N PHE A 317 -13.77 -6.47 9.59
CA PHE A 317 -13.62 -7.34 8.44
C PHE A 317 -14.76 -8.35 8.31
N LEU A 318 -15.17 -9.01 9.41
CA LEU A 318 -16.33 -9.90 9.38
C LEU A 318 -17.63 -9.15 9.05
N SER A 319 -17.80 -7.95 9.61
CA SER A 319 -18.93 -7.07 9.25
C SER A 319 -18.94 -6.70 7.77
N HIS A 320 -17.77 -6.54 7.14
CA HIS A 320 -17.65 -6.34 5.70
C HIS A 320 -18.15 -7.57 4.94
N LEU A 321 -17.66 -8.77 5.27
CA LEU A 321 -18.10 -10.01 4.61
C LEU A 321 -19.62 -10.17 4.67
N GLU A 322 -20.22 -9.99 5.84
CA GLU A 322 -21.68 -10.07 5.98
C GLU A 322 -22.42 -8.99 5.17
N ARG A 323 -21.85 -7.80 4.98
CA ARG A 323 -22.47 -6.74 4.16
C ARG A 323 -22.42 -7.07 2.68
N GLU A 324 -21.34 -7.69 2.22
CA GLU A 324 -21.20 -8.12 0.83
C GLU A 324 -22.10 -9.32 0.54
N GLU A 325 -22.16 -10.31 1.44
CA GLU A 325 -23.06 -11.47 1.36
C GLU A 325 -24.54 -11.05 1.29
N ARG A 326 -24.98 -10.10 2.14
CA ARG A 326 -26.34 -9.54 2.08
C ARG A 326 -26.68 -8.86 0.76
N LYS A 327 -25.67 -8.43 -0.01
CA LYS A 327 -25.84 -7.84 -1.35
C LYS A 327 -25.70 -8.89 -2.46
N GLY A 328 -25.63 -10.17 -2.11
CA GLY A 328 -25.42 -11.27 -3.06
C GLY A 328 -24.04 -11.25 -3.71
N ARG A 329 -23.06 -10.62 -3.06
CA ARG A 329 -21.68 -10.52 -3.57
C ARG A 329 -20.79 -11.50 -2.83
N GLU A 330 -20.02 -12.25 -3.58
CA GLU A 330 -19.00 -13.14 -3.05
C GLU A 330 -17.65 -12.41 -3.09
N VAL A 331 -17.00 -12.28 -1.93
CA VAL A 331 -15.67 -11.67 -1.80
C VAL A 331 -14.71 -12.68 -1.19
N GLY A 332 -13.52 -12.80 -1.78
CA GLY A 332 -12.48 -13.72 -1.31
C GLY A 332 -11.67 -13.16 -0.15
N ALA A 333 -10.82 -14.00 0.45
CA ALA A 333 -9.78 -13.56 1.36
C ALA A 333 -8.62 -14.57 1.44
N ASP A 334 -7.41 -14.05 1.66
CA ASP A 334 -6.23 -14.86 1.94
C ASP A 334 -6.04 -14.93 3.46
N TRP A 335 -6.32 -16.10 4.05
CA TRP A 335 -6.26 -16.30 5.50
C TRP A 335 -4.90 -15.88 6.10
N SER A 336 -3.80 -16.14 5.39
CA SER A 336 -2.44 -15.84 5.85
C SER A 336 -2.14 -14.34 5.96
N TRP A 337 -2.90 -13.51 5.25
CA TRP A 337 -2.81 -12.04 5.30
C TRP A 337 -3.87 -11.40 6.19
N ILE A 338 -5.03 -12.04 6.33
CA ILE A 338 -6.15 -11.51 7.14
C ILE A 338 -5.93 -11.74 8.63
N VAL A 339 -5.36 -12.87 9.04
CA VAL A 339 -5.08 -13.13 10.46
C VAL A 339 -3.94 -12.23 10.93
N PRO A 340 -4.12 -11.42 11.98
CA PRO A 340 -3.06 -10.54 12.46
C PRO A 340 -1.82 -11.31 12.92
N PRO A 341 -0.60 -10.74 12.77
CA PRO A 341 0.66 -11.41 13.07
C PRO A 341 0.92 -11.63 14.58
N ILE A 342 0.04 -11.11 15.44
CA ILE A 342 0.03 -11.34 16.88
C ILE A 342 -1.41 -11.64 17.31
N SER A 343 -1.57 -12.49 18.32
CA SER A 343 -2.87 -12.77 18.95
C SER A 343 -3.90 -13.40 17.99
N GLY A 344 -3.47 -14.11 16.94
CA GLY A 344 -4.33 -14.65 15.87
C GLY A 344 -5.57 -15.38 16.39
N ALA A 345 -5.39 -16.41 17.23
CA ALA A 345 -6.51 -17.17 17.81
C ALA A 345 -7.45 -16.36 18.71
N ALA A 346 -7.01 -15.19 19.21
CA ALA A 346 -7.86 -14.26 19.96
C ALA A 346 -8.64 -13.29 19.05
N THR A 347 -8.52 -13.43 17.73
CA THR A 347 -9.29 -12.66 16.75
C THR A 347 -10.35 -13.54 16.08
N PRO A 348 -11.54 -12.99 15.76
CA PRO A 348 -12.61 -13.79 15.18
C PRO A 348 -12.31 -14.24 13.74
N VAL A 349 -11.35 -13.59 13.07
CA VAL A 349 -10.96 -13.92 11.69
C VAL A 349 -10.16 -15.22 11.59
N PHE A 350 -9.53 -15.67 12.67
CA PHE A 350 -8.78 -16.93 12.73
C PHE A 350 -9.70 -18.16 12.58
N HIS A 351 -10.91 -18.08 13.13
CA HIS A 351 -11.84 -19.22 13.27
C HIS A 351 -12.73 -19.46 12.03
N ARG A 352 -12.36 -18.89 10.87
CA ARG A 352 -13.09 -19.06 9.60
C ARG A 352 -12.13 -19.46 8.49
N THR A 353 -12.62 -20.28 7.57
CA THR A 353 -11.96 -20.55 6.30
C THR A 353 -12.39 -19.53 5.26
N TYR A 354 -11.47 -19.09 4.42
CA TYR A 354 -11.74 -18.17 3.33
C TYR A 354 -11.33 -18.82 2.01
N GLU A 355 -12.11 -18.55 0.97
CA GLU A 355 -11.73 -18.88 -0.40
C GLU A 355 -10.93 -17.72 -0.99
N ASP A 356 -9.80 -18.04 -1.62
CA ASP A 356 -9.06 -17.09 -2.42
C ASP A 356 -9.75 -16.94 -3.77
N ARG A 357 -10.39 -15.78 -4.00
CA ARG A 357 -11.19 -15.50 -5.19
C ARG A 357 -10.58 -14.31 -5.93
N PRO A 358 -9.80 -14.53 -7.01
CA PRO A 358 -9.25 -13.43 -7.78
C PRO A 358 -10.36 -12.65 -8.50
N SER A 359 -10.10 -11.38 -8.79
CA SER A 359 -11.00 -10.51 -9.54
C SER A 359 -10.22 -9.87 -10.69
N SER A 360 -10.86 -9.69 -11.84
CA SER A 360 -10.34 -8.93 -12.99
C SER A 360 -10.26 -7.43 -12.73
N THR A 361 -10.98 -6.92 -11.72
CA THR A 361 -10.82 -5.56 -11.22
C THR A 361 -10.07 -5.60 -9.90
N ALA A 362 -8.77 -5.31 -9.91
CA ALA A 362 -7.89 -5.59 -8.78
C ALA A 362 -6.68 -4.64 -8.70
N TYR A 363 -6.07 -4.61 -7.52
CA TYR A 363 -4.70 -4.12 -7.36
C TYR A 363 -3.75 -5.31 -7.42
N VAL A 364 -2.79 -5.28 -8.33
CA VAL A 364 -1.86 -6.40 -8.57
C VAL A 364 -0.42 -5.93 -8.67
N HIS A 365 0.52 -6.79 -8.28
CA HIS A 365 1.92 -6.58 -8.63
C HIS A 365 2.18 -7.14 -10.03
N HIS A 366 2.47 -6.26 -10.98
CA HIS A 366 2.95 -6.68 -12.29
C HIS A 366 4.38 -7.24 -12.22
N PRO A 367 4.78 -8.11 -13.17
CA PRO A 367 6.14 -8.62 -13.26
C PRO A 367 7.20 -7.50 -13.18
N GLY A 368 8.27 -7.75 -12.43
CA GLY A 368 9.35 -6.79 -12.22
C GLY A 368 9.08 -5.74 -11.14
N ALA A 369 7.86 -5.63 -10.58
CA ALA A 369 7.56 -4.58 -9.59
C ALA A 369 8.38 -4.72 -8.30
N GLN A 370 8.66 -5.95 -7.87
CA GLN A 370 9.47 -6.21 -6.68
C GLN A 370 10.96 -5.97 -6.95
N GLU A 371 11.43 -6.32 -8.15
CA GLU A 371 12.79 -6.09 -8.62
C GLU A 371 13.09 -4.60 -8.71
N ARG A 372 12.19 -3.81 -9.33
CA ARG A 372 12.28 -2.35 -9.41
C ARG A 372 12.28 -1.70 -8.03
N ALA A 373 11.44 -2.17 -7.11
CA ALA A 373 11.41 -1.67 -5.73
C ALA A 373 12.70 -1.94 -4.94
N ARG A 374 13.55 -2.86 -5.41
CA ARG A 374 14.90 -3.12 -4.87
C ARG A 374 16.00 -2.39 -5.63
N GLY A 375 15.63 -1.51 -6.57
CA GLY A 375 16.59 -0.78 -7.41
C GLY A 375 17.28 -1.64 -8.48
N ARG A 376 16.78 -2.84 -8.80
CA ARG A 376 17.34 -3.62 -9.91
C ARG A 376 17.12 -2.88 -11.22
N ASP A 377 18.18 -2.77 -12.02
CA ASP A 377 18.23 -2.02 -13.28
C ASP A 377 18.14 -0.48 -13.13
N LEU A 378 18.30 0.07 -11.91
CA LEU A 378 18.60 1.51 -11.73
C LEU A 378 20.02 1.86 -12.16
N VAL A 379 20.95 0.90 -12.03
CA VAL A 379 22.41 1.04 -12.27
C VAL A 379 22.82 0.29 -13.53
#